data_AF-A0A1E7LZT1-F1
#
_entry.id   AF-A0A1E7LZT1-F1
#
_cell.length_a   1.000
_cell.length_b   1.000
_cell.length_c   1.000
_cell.angle_alpha   90.00
_cell.angle_beta   90.00
_cell.angle_gamma   90.00
#
_symmetry.space_group_name_H-M   'P 1'
#
loop_
_entity.id
_entity.type
_entity.pdbx_description
1 polymer ?
#
loop_
_entity_poly.entity_id
_entity_poly.type
_entity_poly.pdbx_seq_one_letter_code
_entity_poly.pdbx_strand_id
1 'polypeptide(L)'
;MTIPNSPIPGITSSTKDIETPPGGGCGETSTTAWSFALDEDDFVVAEGPAGTEGNVRLAFETLIIPFGTQAESAETYLREWRKMERDWASGYTLGSPSATVRRIDPEQVEVGDLYGQFETCTMSAAEFVGALEDLVRFLRQLRS
;
A
#
# COMPACT_ATOMS: atom_id res chain seq x y z
N MET A 1 29.05 6.99 11.39
CA MET A 1 28.71 5.64 10.93
C MET A 1 27.49 5.77 10.04
N THR A 2 27.67 5.60 8.73
CA THR A 2 26.59 5.72 7.74
C THR A 2 26.07 4.32 7.48
N ILE A 3 24.83 4.03 7.88
CA ILE A 3 24.17 2.77 7.52
C ILE A 3 23.81 2.86 6.03
N PRO A 4 24.26 1.94 5.17
CA PRO A 4 23.83 1.94 3.78
C PRO A 4 22.36 1.52 3.71
N ASN A 5 21.53 2.37 3.10
CA ASN A 5 20.18 2.02 2.65
C ASN A 5 20.31 0.97 1.54
N SER A 6 20.35 -0.30 1.91
CA SER A 6 20.19 -1.38 0.95
C SER A 6 18.72 -1.44 0.49
N PRO A 7 18.44 -1.45 -0.82
CA PRO A 7 17.09 -1.72 -1.30
C PRO A 7 16.69 -3.14 -0.88
N ILE A 8 15.46 -3.30 -0.38
CA ILE A 8 14.88 -4.63 -0.15
C ILE A 8 14.74 -5.30 -1.53
N PRO A 9 15.22 -6.55 -1.70
CA PRO A 9 14.99 -7.29 -2.94
C PRO A 9 13.47 -7.43 -3.18
N GLY A 10 12.98 -6.90 -4.30
CA GLY A 10 11.59 -7.09 -4.75
C GLY A 10 10.71 -5.84 -4.83
N ILE A 11 11.16 -4.69 -4.34
CA ILE A 11 10.47 -3.42 -4.60
C ILE A 11 10.96 -2.85 -5.94
N THR A 12 10.04 -2.64 -6.88
CA THR A 12 10.33 -2.08 -8.20
C THR A 12 9.52 -0.80 -8.42
N SER A 13 10.11 0.20 -9.08
CA SER A 13 9.43 1.46 -9.45
C SER A 13 9.57 1.74 -10.95
N SER A 14 8.53 2.32 -11.54
CA SER A 14 8.50 2.70 -12.95
C SER A 14 7.54 3.88 -13.17
N THR A 15 7.77 4.67 -14.22
CA THR A 15 6.97 5.86 -14.58
C THR A 15 6.47 5.75 -16.01
N LYS A 16 5.22 6.19 -16.25
CA LYS A 16 4.64 6.34 -17.60
C LYS A 16 4.11 7.76 -17.78
N ASP A 17 4.50 8.43 -18.85
CA ASP A 17 3.98 9.74 -19.26
C ASP A 17 2.49 9.65 -19.60
N ILE A 18 1.61 10.49 -19.01
CA ILE A 18 0.28 10.87 -19.55
C ILE A 18 -0.33 12.07 -18.78
N GLU A 19 -1.05 12.91 -19.53
CA GLU A 19 -1.77 14.16 -19.20
C GLU A 19 -2.87 14.09 -18.11
N THR A 20 -3.06 15.23 -17.43
CA THR A 20 -3.95 15.48 -16.26
C THR A 20 -5.31 16.09 -16.65
N PRO A 21 -6.45 15.68 -16.05
CA PRO A 21 -7.68 16.48 -15.99
C PRO A 21 -7.97 17.07 -14.57
N PRO A 22 -8.82 18.11 -14.45
CA PRO A 22 -8.97 18.90 -13.22
C PRO A 22 -9.99 18.32 -12.23
N GLY A 23 -9.75 18.57 -10.94
CA GLY A 23 -10.43 17.95 -9.80
C GLY A 23 -11.70 18.61 -9.25
N GLY A 24 -12.17 18.07 -8.13
CA GLY A 24 -13.32 18.60 -7.38
C GLY A 24 -13.60 17.89 -6.03
N GLY A 25 -13.30 18.58 -4.93
CA GLY A 25 -14.28 18.85 -3.85
C GLY A 25 -14.53 17.83 -2.71
N CYS A 26 -13.79 18.02 -1.61
CA CYS A 26 -14.07 17.87 -0.17
C CYS A 26 -15.33 17.13 0.37
N GLY A 27 -15.09 16.19 1.30
CA GLY A 27 -16.03 15.74 2.34
C GLY A 27 -15.31 15.10 3.52
N GLU A 28 -15.74 15.39 4.76
CA GLU A 28 -15.18 14.91 6.04
C GLU A 28 -14.88 13.39 6.07
N THR A 29 -13.62 13.02 6.28
CA THR A 29 -13.23 11.61 6.47
C THR A 29 -13.38 11.22 7.93
N SER A 30 -14.47 10.50 8.25
CA SER A 30 -14.51 9.62 9.41
C SER A 30 -13.30 8.69 9.33
N THR A 31 -12.36 8.80 10.28
CA THR A 31 -11.12 8.04 10.34
C THR A 31 -11.43 6.56 10.50
N THR A 32 -11.63 5.86 9.38
CA THR A 32 -11.94 4.43 9.41
C THR A 32 -10.63 3.70 9.16
N ALA A 33 -10.07 3.16 10.25
CA ALA A 33 -8.76 2.53 10.27
C ALA A 33 -8.83 1.08 9.82
N TRP A 34 -7.75 0.60 9.22
CA TRP A 34 -7.58 -0.82 8.93
C TRP A 34 -7.11 -1.56 10.18
N SER A 35 -7.65 -2.75 10.42
CA SER A 35 -7.18 -3.66 11.47
C SER A 35 -6.41 -4.84 10.88
N PHE A 36 -5.51 -5.38 11.69
CA PHE A 36 -4.61 -6.46 11.30
C PHE A 36 -4.54 -7.51 12.40
N ALA A 37 -4.40 -8.76 12.00
CA ALA A 37 -4.20 -9.90 12.88
C ALA A 37 -3.18 -10.86 12.26
N LEU A 38 -2.65 -11.77 13.08
CA LEU A 38 -1.94 -12.95 12.57
C LEU A 38 -2.91 -14.12 12.52
N ASP A 39 -2.85 -14.91 11.45
CA ASP A 39 -3.53 -16.20 11.39
C ASP A 39 -2.70 -17.32 12.06
N GLU A 40 -3.16 -18.57 11.91
CA GLU A 40 -2.51 -19.74 12.50
C GLU A 40 -1.11 -20.03 11.94
N ASP A 41 -0.78 -19.45 10.77
CA ASP A 41 0.48 -19.64 10.04
C ASP A 41 1.39 -18.38 10.10
N ASP A 42 1.12 -17.46 11.04
CA ASP A 42 1.82 -16.18 11.21
C ASP A 42 1.75 -15.24 9.98
N PHE A 43 0.75 -15.42 9.10
CA PHE A 43 0.48 -14.47 8.02
C PHE A 43 -0.36 -13.29 8.53
N VAL A 44 -0.05 -12.11 8.02
CA VAL A 44 -0.80 -10.90 8.35
C VAL A 44 -2.09 -10.88 7.53
N VAL A 45 -3.22 -10.97 8.23
CA VAL A 45 -4.56 -10.84 7.65
C VAL A 45 -5.01 -9.39 7.78
N ALA A 46 -5.56 -8.85 6.69
CA ALA A 46 -6.05 -7.47 6.64
C ALA A 46 -7.58 -7.44 6.78
N GLU A 47 -8.05 -6.60 7.69
CA GLU A 47 -9.46 -6.28 7.87
C GLU A 47 -9.70 -4.80 7.55
N GLY A 48 -10.39 -4.56 6.44
CA GLY A 48 -10.75 -3.22 6.03
C GLY A 48 -11.89 -2.64 6.87
N PRO A 49 -12.02 -1.30 6.90
CA PRO A 49 -13.22 -0.57 7.31
C PRO A 49 -14.56 -1.22 6.93
N ALA A 50 -15.60 -0.95 7.72
CA ALA A 50 -16.96 -1.37 7.38
C ALA A 50 -17.35 -0.86 5.98
N GLY A 51 -17.76 -1.79 5.10
CA GLY A 51 -18.09 -1.49 3.70
C GLY A 51 -16.93 -1.69 2.72
N THR A 52 -15.73 -2.07 3.18
CA THR A 52 -14.62 -2.43 2.28
C THR A 52 -15.00 -3.63 1.42
N GLU A 53 -14.83 -3.50 0.11
CA GLU A 53 -15.08 -4.60 -0.82
C GLU A 53 -14.10 -5.74 -0.60
N GLY A 54 -14.59 -6.99 -0.70
CA GLY A 54 -13.76 -8.18 -0.49
C GLY A 54 -12.53 -8.25 -1.40
N ASN A 55 -12.65 -7.73 -2.64
CA ASN A 55 -11.56 -7.68 -3.60
C ASN A 55 -10.49 -6.62 -3.22
N VAL A 56 -10.89 -5.46 -2.70
CA VAL A 56 -9.95 -4.43 -2.18
C VAL A 56 -9.18 -4.96 -0.96
N ARG A 57 -9.90 -5.63 -0.04
CA ARG A 57 -9.28 -6.30 1.11
C ARG A 57 -8.24 -7.33 0.68
N LEU A 58 -8.60 -8.21 -0.27
CA LEU A 58 -7.70 -9.23 -0.79
C LEU A 58 -6.50 -8.63 -1.52
N ALA A 59 -6.71 -7.59 -2.34
CA ALA A 59 -5.64 -6.89 -3.04
C ALA A 59 -4.61 -6.28 -2.08
N PHE A 60 -5.09 -5.64 -1.01
CA PHE A 60 -4.22 -5.08 0.02
C PHE A 60 -3.50 -6.18 0.80
N GLU A 61 -4.19 -7.27 1.17
CA GLU A 61 -3.59 -8.42 1.83
C GLU A 61 -2.46 -9.04 0.98
N THR A 62 -2.73 -9.34 -0.29
CA THR A 62 -1.73 -9.87 -1.23
C THR A 62 -0.52 -8.94 -1.39
N LEU A 63 -0.72 -7.62 -1.39
CA LEU A 63 0.37 -6.65 -1.44
C LEU A 63 1.32 -6.77 -0.25
N ILE A 64 0.77 -6.98 0.96
CA ILE A 64 1.53 -6.93 2.22
C ILE A 64 2.10 -8.29 2.67
N ILE A 65 1.62 -9.41 2.11
CA ILE A 65 2.17 -10.76 2.38
C ILE A 65 3.70 -10.80 2.33
N PRO A 66 4.39 -10.22 1.32
CA PRO A 66 5.85 -10.23 1.25
C PRO A 66 6.56 -9.47 2.39
N PHE A 67 5.85 -8.61 3.13
CA PHE A 67 6.42 -7.92 4.29
C PHE A 67 6.53 -8.85 5.51
N GLY A 68 5.67 -9.88 5.59
CA GLY A 68 5.54 -10.76 6.74
C GLY A 68 5.35 -9.97 8.05
N THR A 69 5.97 -10.45 9.13
CA THR A 69 5.94 -9.80 10.45
C THR A 69 7.01 -8.71 10.63
N GLN A 70 7.56 -8.17 9.52
CA GLN A 70 8.68 -7.23 9.55
C GLN A 70 8.20 -5.79 9.33
N ALA A 71 8.10 -5.02 10.42
CA ALA A 71 7.75 -3.59 10.36
C ALA A 71 8.67 -2.80 9.40
N GLU A 72 9.96 -3.12 9.38
CA GLU A 72 10.97 -2.45 8.52
C GLU A 72 10.64 -2.58 7.02
N SER A 73 10.02 -3.69 6.60
CA SER A 73 9.60 -3.91 5.21
C SER A 73 8.46 -2.98 4.82
N ALA A 74 7.41 -2.92 5.65
CA ALA A 74 6.29 -2.01 5.45
C ALA A 74 6.71 -0.53 5.51
N GLU A 75 7.60 -0.18 6.45
CA GLU A 75 8.17 1.17 6.56
C GLU A 75 8.99 1.57 5.33
N THR A 76 9.76 0.63 4.78
CA THR A 76 10.55 0.86 3.57
C THR A 76 9.64 1.07 2.37
N TYR A 77 8.61 0.24 2.21
CA TYR A 77 7.63 0.43 1.15
C TYR A 77 6.95 1.81 1.26
N LEU A 78 6.46 2.18 2.44
CA LEU A 78 5.82 3.48 2.68
C LEU A 78 6.77 4.66 2.43
N ARG A 79 8.05 4.52 2.79
CA ARG A 79 9.08 5.54 2.53
C ARG A 79 9.30 5.74 1.03
N GLU A 80 9.43 4.65 0.27
CA GLU A 80 9.60 4.74 -1.18
C GLU A 80 8.33 5.28 -1.86
N TRP A 81 7.14 4.89 -1.40
CA TRP A 81 5.88 5.47 -1.87
C TRP A 81 5.86 6.99 -1.71
N ARG A 82 6.13 7.49 -0.50
CA ARG A 82 6.18 8.93 -0.21
C ARG A 82 7.29 9.66 -0.99
N LYS A 83 8.37 8.96 -1.34
CA LYS A 83 9.43 9.52 -2.19
C LYS A 83 8.92 9.69 -3.62
N MET A 84 8.30 8.66 -4.19
CA MET A 84 7.70 8.74 -5.53
C MET A 84 6.62 9.82 -5.61
N GLU A 85 5.79 9.95 -4.57
CA GLU A 85 4.76 10.99 -4.49
C GLU A 85 5.35 12.40 -4.53
N ARG A 86 6.46 12.65 -3.83
CA ARG A 86 7.16 13.94 -3.88
C ARG A 86 7.79 14.23 -5.24
N ASP A 87 8.29 13.20 -5.92
CA ASP A 87 9.05 13.35 -7.15
C ASP A 87 8.14 13.48 -8.39
N TRP A 88 6.95 12.85 -8.38
CA TRP A 88 6.11 12.71 -9.58
C TRP A 88 4.64 13.13 -9.41
N ALA A 89 4.15 13.32 -8.18
CA ALA A 89 2.74 13.52 -7.81
C ALA A 89 1.79 12.36 -8.18
N SER A 90 1.76 11.89 -9.43
CA SER A 90 1.01 10.70 -9.90
C SER A 90 1.70 10.04 -11.11
N GLY A 91 1.12 8.97 -11.67
CA GLY A 91 1.63 8.29 -12.87
C GLY A 91 2.79 7.32 -12.62
N TYR A 92 3.11 7.05 -11.36
CA TYR A 92 4.14 6.09 -10.96
C TYR A 92 3.53 4.78 -10.45
N THR A 93 4.31 3.70 -10.57
CA THR A 93 3.98 2.39 -10.03
C THR A 93 5.04 1.98 -9.01
N LEU A 94 4.61 1.41 -7.89
CA LEU A 94 5.46 0.77 -6.88
C LEU A 94 4.95 -0.67 -6.64
N GLY A 95 5.80 -1.65 -6.90
CA GLY A 95 5.49 -3.07 -6.69
C GLY A 95 6.00 -3.63 -5.38
N SER A 96 5.28 -4.60 -4.83
CA SER A 96 5.85 -5.67 -4.03
C SER A 96 6.09 -6.91 -4.93
N PRO A 97 6.71 -7.98 -4.44
CA PRO A 97 6.82 -9.24 -5.19
C PRO A 97 5.48 -9.83 -5.64
N SER A 98 4.36 -9.49 -4.98
CA SER A 98 3.05 -10.12 -5.19
C SER A 98 2.02 -9.23 -5.88
N ALA A 99 2.15 -7.91 -5.76
CA ALA A 99 1.21 -6.96 -6.34
C ALA A 99 1.90 -5.67 -6.76
N THR A 100 1.26 -4.92 -7.65
CA THR A 100 1.69 -3.59 -8.07
C THR A 100 0.67 -2.56 -7.63
N VAL A 101 1.15 -1.38 -7.22
CA VAL A 101 0.28 -0.25 -6.90
C VAL A 101 0.66 0.91 -7.79
N ARG A 102 -0.28 1.41 -8.59
CA ARG A 102 -0.12 2.56 -9.47
C ARG A 102 -0.86 3.75 -8.88
N ARG A 103 -0.18 4.88 -8.70
CA ARG A 103 -0.84 6.15 -8.38
C ARG A 103 -1.45 6.71 -9.66
N ILE A 104 -2.77 6.60 -9.82
CA ILE A 104 -3.45 7.02 -11.06
C ILE A 104 -3.57 8.54 -11.08
N ASP A 105 -4.01 9.11 -9.96
CA ASP A 105 -4.24 10.53 -9.75
C ASP A 105 -4.06 10.87 -8.25
N PRO A 106 -4.22 12.13 -7.81
CA PRO A 106 -4.03 12.50 -6.41
C PRO A 106 -4.98 11.84 -5.41
N GLU A 107 -6.11 11.29 -5.85
CA GLU A 107 -7.14 10.72 -4.97
C GLU A 107 -7.19 9.20 -5.02
N GLN A 108 -6.70 8.57 -6.09
CA GLN A 108 -6.85 7.15 -6.33
C GLN A 108 -5.55 6.41 -6.62
N VAL A 109 -5.50 5.17 -6.13
CA VAL A 109 -4.52 4.17 -6.52
C VAL A 109 -5.20 2.98 -7.16
N GLU A 110 -4.53 2.36 -8.11
CA GLU A 110 -4.89 1.07 -8.70
C GLU A 110 -3.97 0.01 -8.13
N VAL A 111 -4.54 -1.04 -7.56
CA VAL A 111 -3.81 -2.23 -7.12
C VAL A 111 -4.01 -3.29 -8.19
N GLY A 112 -2.92 -3.68 -8.83
CA GLY A 112 -2.88 -4.69 -9.88
C GLY A 112 -2.18 -5.95 -9.40
N ASP A 113 -2.79 -7.10 -9.67
CA ASP A 113 -2.27 -8.39 -9.29
C ASP A 113 -1.21 -8.92 -10.27
N LEU A 114 -0.22 -9.67 -9.77
CA LEU A 114 0.83 -10.26 -10.60
C LEU A 114 0.62 -11.75 -10.91
N TYR A 115 -0.33 -12.44 -10.26
CA TYR A 115 -0.42 -13.90 -10.25
C TYR A 115 -1.85 -14.50 -10.44
N GLY A 116 -2.84 -13.70 -10.81
CA GLY A 116 -4.26 -14.03 -10.87
C GLY A 116 -5.00 -14.18 -9.52
N GLN A 117 -4.54 -13.58 -8.41
CA GLN A 117 -5.15 -13.77 -7.08
C GLN A 117 -6.39 -12.89 -6.83
N PHE A 118 -6.45 -11.72 -7.45
CA PHE A 118 -7.56 -10.76 -7.31
C PHE A 118 -7.76 -9.98 -8.61
N GLU A 119 -8.92 -9.33 -8.75
CA GLU A 119 -9.19 -8.45 -9.88
C GLU A 119 -8.56 -7.07 -9.65
N THR A 120 -7.91 -6.49 -10.66
CA THR A 120 -7.39 -5.11 -10.55
C THR A 120 -8.47 -4.17 -10.03
N CYS A 121 -8.18 -3.47 -8.94
CA CYS A 121 -9.15 -2.60 -8.27
C CYS A 121 -8.56 -1.25 -7.91
N THR A 122 -9.46 -0.30 -7.62
CA THR A 122 -9.11 1.06 -7.23
C THR A 122 -9.50 1.29 -5.78
N MET A 123 -8.65 2.00 -5.03
CA MET A 123 -8.98 2.50 -3.70
C MET A 123 -8.48 3.92 -3.53
N SER A 124 -8.95 4.59 -2.48
CA SER A 124 -8.47 5.94 -2.15
C SER A 124 -6.98 5.90 -1.84
N ALA A 125 -6.24 6.85 -2.39
CA ALA A 125 -4.83 7.04 -2.09
C ALA A 125 -4.58 7.34 -0.61
N ALA A 126 -5.47 8.12 0.02
CA ALA A 126 -5.38 8.42 1.44
C ALA A 126 -5.66 7.17 2.29
N GLU A 127 -6.64 6.36 1.89
CA GLU A 127 -6.95 5.09 2.55
C GLU A 127 -5.78 4.12 2.42
N PHE A 128 -5.18 4.02 1.24
CA PHE A 128 -4.02 3.16 0.99
C PHE A 128 -2.83 3.50 1.89
N VAL A 129 -2.50 4.79 1.98
CA VAL A 129 -1.42 5.27 2.86
C VAL A 129 -1.77 5.04 4.33
N GLY A 130 -3.01 5.31 4.74
CA GLY A 130 -3.50 5.06 6.09
C GLY A 130 -3.40 3.58 6.48
N ALA A 131 -3.81 2.68 5.59
CA ALA A 131 -3.72 1.24 5.80
C ALA A 131 -2.26 0.77 6.00
N LEU A 132 -1.31 1.30 5.23
CA LEU A 132 0.12 1.02 5.43
C LEU A 132 0.66 1.57 6.76
N GLU A 133 0.20 2.75 7.19
CA GLU A 133 0.57 3.32 8.48
C GLU A 133 0.02 2.50 9.66
N ASP A 134 -1.23 2.04 9.54
CA ASP A 134 -1.87 1.16 10.51
C ASP A 134 -1.17 -0.20 10.59
N LEU A 135 -0.76 -0.77 9.45
CA LEU A 135 0.04 -1.99 9.37
C LEU A 135 1.39 -1.82 10.09
N VAL A 136 2.12 -0.75 9.81
CA VAL A 136 3.40 -0.46 10.48
C VAL A 136 3.22 -0.38 12.00
N ARG A 137 2.14 0.26 12.46
CA ARG A 137 1.83 0.36 13.90
C ARG A 137 1.59 -1.02 14.50
N PHE A 138 0.78 -1.85 13.86
CA PHE A 138 0.51 -3.22 14.27
C PHE A 138 1.81 -4.06 14.35
N LEU A 139 2.62 -4.06 13.30
CA LEU A 139 3.86 -4.84 13.24
C LEU A 139 4.89 -4.41 14.30
N ARG A 140 4.92 -3.13 14.68
CA ARG A 140 5.76 -2.65 15.79
C ARG A 140 5.29 -3.14 17.14
N GLN A 141 3.96 -3.20 17.36
CA GLN A 141 3.37 -3.68 18.61
C GLN A 141 3.56 -5.18 18.80
N LEU A 142 3.61 -5.97 17.73
CA LEU A 142 3.93 -7.40 17.81
C LEU A 142 5.35 -7.68 18.35
N ARG A 143 6.27 -6.71 18.27
CA ARG A 143 7.67 -6.86 18.69
C ARG A 143 7.98 -6.29 20.08
N SER A 144 7.00 -5.64 20.74
CA SER A 144 7.15 -5.04 22.08
C SER A 144 6.75 -6.01 23.19
#